data_AF-A0A9E4XN17-F1
#
_entry.id   AF-A0A9E4XN17-F1
#
_cell.length_a   1.000
_cell.length_b   1.000
_cell.length_c   1.000
_cell.angle_alpha   90.00
_cell.angle_beta   90.00
_cell.angle_gamma   90.00
#
_symmetry.space_group_name_H-M   'P 1'
#
loop_
_entity.id
_entity.type
_entity.pdbx_description
1 polymer ?
#
loop_
_entity_poly.entity_id
_entity_poly.type
_entity_poly.pdbx_seq_one_letter_code
_entity_poly.pdbx_strand_id
1 'polypeptide(L)'
;MHPKVSVYIATSLDGFIARSDGRLDWLEHDSGGEDFGFQEFFDSVETVVMGRGTYGFVATSGEWPYGGKRTIVLSSTLHDTDVAEHLVGKFEVFSMAPADLVERLADDGARHTYVDGGVTIQRFLRAGLIDEMTVSRMPVLLGADIAVRVGL
;
A
#
# COMPACT_ATOMS: atom_id res chain seq x y z
N MET A 1 -18.47 -9.35 10.49
CA MET A 1 -18.75 -8.49 9.31
C MET A 1 -17.50 -8.54 8.44
N HIS A 2 -17.59 -8.75 7.13
CA HIS A 2 -16.38 -8.77 6.28
C HIS A 2 -15.96 -7.32 5.98
N PRO A 3 -14.76 -6.86 6.39
CA PRO A 3 -14.28 -5.52 6.03
C PRO A 3 -14.11 -5.44 4.52
N LYS A 4 -14.49 -4.31 3.91
CA LYS A 4 -14.18 -4.05 2.51
C LYS A 4 -12.65 -3.92 2.38
N VAL A 5 -12.05 -4.62 1.43
CA VAL A 5 -10.62 -4.56 1.13
C VAL A 5 -10.43 -3.99 -0.26
N SER A 6 -9.73 -2.86 -0.35
CA SER A 6 -9.52 -2.15 -1.60
C SER A 6 -8.04 -1.91 -1.90
N VAL A 7 -7.72 -1.90 -3.19
CA VAL A 7 -6.44 -1.44 -3.71
C VAL A 7 -6.67 -0.15 -4.48
N TYR A 8 -5.81 0.83 -4.27
CA TYR A 8 -5.75 2.04 -5.07
C TYR A 8 -4.30 2.23 -5.46
N ILE A 9 -3.98 2.09 -6.75
CA ILE A 9 -2.58 2.04 -7.19
C ILE A 9 -2.39 2.70 -8.55
N ALA A 10 -1.27 3.42 -8.69
CA ALA A 10 -0.80 3.90 -9.98
C ALA A 10 0.19 2.90 -10.59
N THR A 11 0.06 2.63 -11.89
CA THR A 11 0.98 1.78 -12.64
C THR A 11 1.45 2.47 -13.90
N SER A 12 2.66 2.18 -14.37
CA SER A 12 3.09 2.51 -15.73
C SER A 12 2.24 1.76 -16.78
N LEU A 13 2.36 2.14 -18.04
CA LEU A 13 1.66 1.49 -19.14
C LEU A 13 2.07 0.01 -19.28
N ASP A 14 3.31 -0.33 -18.93
CA ASP A 14 3.83 -1.71 -18.91
C ASP A 14 3.69 -2.44 -17.55
N GLY A 15 2.92 -1.88 -16.61
CA GLY A 15 2.46 -2.58 -15.40
C GLY A 15 3.40 -2.54 -14.20
N PHE A 16 4.26 -1.53 -14.12
CA PHE A 16 5.19 -1.33 -13.02
C PHE A 16 4.73 -0.23 -12.06
N ILE A 17 5.13 -0.32 -10.79
CA ILE A 17 4.69 0.58 -9.72
C ILE A 17 5.80 1.36 -9.04
N ALA A 18 7.04 0.99 -9.30
CA ALA A 18 8.21 1.71 -8.81
C ALA A 18 9.39 1.36 -9.71
N ARG A 19 10.38 2.24 -9.75
CA ARG A 19 11.70 1.89 -10.30
C ARG A 19 12.40 0.84 -9.41
N SER A 20 13.48 0.25 -9.91
CA SER A 20 14.29 -0.74 -9.22
C SER A 20 15.02 -0.17 -8.01
N ASP A 21 15.26 1.14 -8.04
CA ASP A 21 15.78 1.92 -6.91
C ASP A 21 14.65 2.42 -5.98
N GLY A 22 13.40 2.03 -6.23
CA GLY A 22 12.22 2.41 -5.43
C GLY A 22 11.64 3.78 -5.75
N ARG A 23 12.22 4.56 -6.69
CA ARG A 23 11.71 5.91 -7.00
C ARG A 23 10.37 5.89 -7.74
N LEU A 24 9.61 6.95 -7.49
CA LEU A 24 8.28 7.23 -8.04
C LEU A 24 8.25 8.54 -8.86
N ASP A 25 9.40 9.04 -9.31
CA ASP A 25 9.57 10.26 -10.14
C ASP A 25 8.71 10.24 -11.41
N TRP A 26 8.39 9.07 -11.94
CA TRP A 26 7.50 8.91 -13.09
C TRP A 26 6.01 9.21 -12.78
N LEU A 27 5.63 9.33 -11.50
CA LEU A 27 4.32 9.80 -11.07
C LEU A 27 4.19 11.32 -11.07
N GLU A 28 5.30 12.07 -11.16
CA GLU A 28 5.32 13.55 -11.23
C GLU A 28 4.84 14.08 -12.59
N HIS A 29 3.92 13.37 -13.24
CA HIS A 29 3.26 13.84 -14.44
C HIS A 29 2.34 15.01 -14.10
N ASP A 30 2.32 16.04 -14.94
CA ASP A 30 1.38 17.15 -14.79
C ASP A 30 -0.05 16.63 -14.97
N SER A 31 -0.71 16.33 -13.85
CA SER A 31 -2.12 15.94 -13.81
C SER A 31 -3.05 17.15 -13.85
N GLY A 32 -2.53 18.37 -14.05
CA GLY A 32 -3.32 19.59 -13.94
C GLY A 32 -3.88 19.83 -12.53
N GLY A 33 -3.29 19.19 -11.51
CA GLY A 33 -3.75 19.23 -10.12
C GLY A 33 -4.80 18.17 -9.76
N GLU A 34 -5.09 17.22 -10.66
CA GLU A 34 -5.96 16.08 -10.37
C GLU A 34 -5.24 15.02 -9.52
N ASP A 35 -5.91 14.51 -8.48
CA ASP A 35 -5.42 13.44 -7.60
C ASP A 35 -6.02 12.06 -7.96
N PHE A 36 -6.75 12.00 -9.08
CA PHE A 36 -7.48 10.83 -9.57
C PHE A 36 -8.53 10.28 -8.60
N GLY A 37 -9.01 11.09 -7.65
CA GLY A 37 -9.93 10.68 -6.60
C GLY A 37 -9.25 9.98 -5.43
N PHE A 38 -7.92 10.07 -5.31
CA PHE A 38 -7.18 9.46 -4.20
C PHE A 38 -7.64 10.01 -2.85
N GLN A 39 -7.89 11.31 -2.71
CA GLN A 39 -8.32 11.89 -1.44
C GLN A 39 -9.69 11.35 -1.00
N GLU A 40 -10.66 11.26 -1.92
CA GLU A 40 -11.98 10.69 -1.63
C GLU A 40 -11.89 9.23 -1.20
N PHE A 41 -11.09 8.43 -1.93
CA PHE A 41 -10.79 7.06 -1.54
C PHE A 41 -10.10 6.98 -0.17
N PHE A 42 -9.11 7.83 0.06
CA PHE A 42 -8.32 7.81 1.27
C PHE A 42 -9.17 8.20 2.48
N ASP A 43 -10.09 9.14 2.34
CA ASP A 43 -11.03 9.52 3.40
C ASP A 43 -12.02 8.40 3.74
N SER A 44 -12.33 7.50 2.81
CA SER A 44 -13.23 6.36 3.06
C SER A 44 -12.59 5.22 3.85
N VAL A 45 -11.25 5.15 3.89
CA VAL A 45 -10.53 4.04 4.54
C VAL A 45 -10.13 4.35 5.98
N GLU A 46 -10.21 3.34 6.84
CA GLU A 46 -9.85 3.46 8.27
C GLU A 46 -8.53 2.78 8.59
N THR A 47 -8.17 1.78 7.78
CA THR A 47 -6.99 0.94 7.97
C THR A 47 -6.16 0.89 6.70
N VAL A 48 -4.84 1.04 6.82
CA VAL A 48 -3.86 0.87 5.75
C VAL A 48 -3.01 -0.35 6.05
N VAL A 49 -2.88 -1.27 5.10
CA VAL A 49 -2.04 -2.46 5.19
C VAL A 49 -0.99 -2.38 4.10
N MET A 50 0.28 -2.44 4.49
CA MET A 50 1.39 -2.42 3.53
C MET A 50 2.47 -3.45 3.86
N GLY A 51 3.35 -3.71 2.89
CA GLY A 51 4.51 -4.57 3.11
C GLY A 51 5.75 -3.79 3.53
N ARG A 52 6.80 -4.49 3.96
CA ARG A 52 8.10 -3.91 4.33
C ARG A 52 8.69 -2.97 3.27
N GLY A 53 8.54 -3.29 1.98
CA GLY A 53 9.07 -2.47 0.88
C GLY A 53 8.43 -1.08 0.83
N THR A 54 7.10 -1.02 0.85
CA THR A 54 6.34 0.23 0.92
C THR A 54 6.62 1.00 2.20
N TYR A 55 6.69 0.30 3.34
CA TYR A 55 7.10 0.92 4.61
C TYR A 55 8.48 1.59 4.49
N GLY A 56 9.48 0.89 3.91
CA GLY A 56 10.81 1.43 3.73
C GLY A 56 10.84 2.71 2.89
N PHE A 57 10.00 2.79 1.86
CA PHE A 57 9.84 4.01 1.06
C PHE A 57 9.21 5.15 1.89
N VAL A 58 8.06 4.89 2.51
CA VAL A 58 7.29 5.89 3.28
C VAL A 58 8.04 6.36 4.53
N ALA A 59 8.82 5.50 5.17
CA ALA A 59 9.65 5.88 6.31
C ALA A 59 10.74 6.92 5.96
N THR A 60 11.04 7.10 4.67
CA THR A 60 12.02 8.10 4.19
C THR A 60 11.37 9.38 3.67
N SER A 61 10.04 9.44 3.52
CA SER A 61 9.34 10.58 2.90
C SER A 61 9.10 11.77 3.85
N GLY A 62 9.70 11.75 5.05
CA GLY A 62 9.55 12.81 6.05
C GLY A 62 8.36 12.59 6.96
N GLU A 63 7.23 13.25 6.68
CA GLU A 63 6.02 13.12 7.50
C GLU A 63 5.28 11.81 7.22
N TRP A 64 4.68 11.22 8.27
CA TRP A 64 3.87 10.02 8.15
C TRP A 64 2.57 10.31 7.38
N PRO A 65 2.39 9.78 6.16
CA PRO A 65 1.33 10.23 5.26
C PRO A 65 -0.05 9.72 5.66
N TYR A 66 -0.13 8.74 6.57
CA TYR A 66 -1.38 8.08 6.92
C TYR A 66 -2.14 8.72 8.08
N GLY A 67 -1.61 9.81 8.63
CA GLY A 67 -2.27 10.58 9.69
C GLY A 67 -2.69 9.72 10.88
N GLY A 68 -3.98 9.77 11.24
CA GLY A 68 -4.57 9.02 12.35
C GLY A 68 -5.15 7.65 11.96
N LYS A 69 -4.97 7.18 10.73
CA LYS A 69 -5.51 5.88 10.30
C LYS A 69 -4.69 4.74 10.92
N ARG A 70 -5.37 3.65 11.26
CA ARG A 70 -4.69 2.43 11.73
C ARG A 70 -3.79 1.93 10.61
N THR A 71 -2.49 1.79 10.86
CA THR A 71 -1.55 1.35 9.83
C THR A 71 -0.87 0.06 10.26
N ILE A 72 -0.82 -0.93 9.37
CA ILE A 72 -0.27 -2.25 9.62
C ILE A 72 0.80 -2.55 8.58
N VAL A 73 2.00 -2.88 9.06
CA VAL A 73 3.11 -3.34 8.22
C VAL A 73 3.21 -4.86 8.33
N LEU A 74 2.93 -5.55 7.23
CA LEU A 74 3.13 -6.99 7.12
C LEU A 74 4.61 -7.31 6.90
N SER A 75 5.25 -7.84 7.94
CA SER A 75 6.66 -8.21 7.90
C SER A 75 6.99 -9.28 8.94
N SER A 76 7.78 -10.27 8.55
CA SER A 76 8.37 -11.27 9.46
C SER A 76 9.80 -10.91 9.90
N THR A 77 10.30 -9.75 9.49
CA THR A 77 11.71 -9.35 9.63
C THR A 77 11.88 -7.90 10.10
N LEU A 78 10.78 -7.19 10.36
CA LEU A 78 10.80 -5.85 10.90
C LEU A 78 10.57 -5.98 12.41
N HIS A 79 11.54 -5.55 13.20
CA HIS A 79 11.46 -5.55 14.66
C HIS A 79 11.34 -4.12 15.18
N ASP A 80 10.86 -3.96 16.41
CA ASP A 80 10.70 -2.63 17.04
C ASP A 80 12.00 -1.82 17.05
N THR A 81 13.15 -2.48 17.13
CA THR A 81 14.48 -1.86 17.07
C THR A 81 14.83 -1.26 15.72
N ASP A 82 14.14 -1.66 14.65
CA ASP A 82 14.32 -1.15 13.28
C ASP A 82 13.46 0.08 13.00
N VAL A 83 12.56 0.45 13.93
CA VAL A 83 11.62 1.56 13.77
C VAL A 83 12.30 2.86 14.17
N ALA A 84 12.33 3.82 13.24
CA ALA A 84 12.86 5.14 13.53
C ALA A 84 12.03 5.81 14.65
N GLU A 85 12.69 6.55 15.54
CA GLU A 85 12.08 7.13 16.74
C GLU A 85 10.81 7.96 16.44
N HIS A 86 10.83 8.73 15.35
CA HIS A 86 9.69 9.55 14.92
C HIS A 86 8.48 8.75 14.39
N LEU A 87 8.63 7.45 14.15
CA LEU A 87 7.58 6.54 13.68
C LEU A 87 7.05 5.61 14.77
N VAL A 88 7.60 5.65 15.98
CA VAL A 88 7.14 4.83 17.10
C VAL A 88 5.67 5.11 17.38
N GLY A 89 4.86 4.06 17.40
CA GLY A 89 3.40 4.14 17.63
C GLY A 89 2.58 4.61 16.43
N LYS A 90 3.18 4.82 15.25
CA LYS A 90 2.45 5.19 14.02
C LYS A 90 1.84 4.00 13.29
N PHE A 91 2.29 2.79 13.57
CA PHE A 91 1.84 1.56 12.93
C PHE A 91 2.01 0.34 13.84
N GLU A 92 1.36 -0.76 13.47
CA GLU A 92 1.50 -2.09 14.05
C GLU A 92 2.31 -2.98 13.09
N VAL A 93 3.11 -3.91 13.62
CA VAL A 93 3.80 -4.92 12.81
C VAL A 93 3.13 -6.26 13.02
N PHE A 94 2.63 -6.85 11.93
CA PHE A 94 2.08 -8.21 11.96
C PHE A 94 2.85 -9.14 11.03
N SER A 95 3.00 -10.39 11.47
CA SER A 95 3.59 -11.49 10.71
C SER A 95 2.58 -12.62 10.58
N MET A 96 1.52 -12.40 9.79
CA MET A 96 0.44 -13.37 9.55
C MET A 96 0.06 -13.45 8.07
N ALA A 97 -0.77 -14.43 7.72
CA ALA A 97 -1.31 -14.53 6.38
C ALA A 97 -2.38 -13.45 6.14
N PRO A 98 -2.63 -13.05 4.87
CA PRO A 98 -3.69 -12.10 4.54
C PRO A 98 -5.07 -12.49 5.07
N ALA A 99 -5.42 -13.79 5.05
CA ALA A 99 -6.72 -14.28 5.52
C ALA A 99 -6.87 -14.05 7.04
N ASP A 100 -5.88 -14.47 7.82
CA ASP A 100 -5.85 -14.25 9.28
C ASP A 100 -5.94 -12.75 9.61
N LEU A 101 -5.29 -11.89 8.81
CA LEU A 101 -5.35 -10.46 8.99
C LEU A 101 -6.76 -9.91 8.74
N VAL A 102 -7.41 -10.33 7.66
CA VAL A 102 -8.78 -9.89 7.36
C VAL A 102 -9.77 -10.34 8.44
N GLU A 103 -9.63 -11.57 8.95
CA GLU A 103 -10.42 -12.05 10.08
C GLU A 103 -10.18 -11.20 11.33
N ARG A 104 -8.92 -10.90 11.64
CA ARG A 104 -8.61 -10.04 12.79
C ARG A 104 -9.17 -8.63 12.62
N LEU A 105 -9.08 -8.05 11.43
CA LEU A 105 -9.63 -6.74 11.13
C LEU A 105 -11.16 -6.73 11.27
N ALA A 106 -11.82 -7.82 10.88
CA ALA A 106 -13.25 -8.00 11.09
C ALA A 106 -13.62 -8.01 12.58
N ASP A 107 -12.85 -8.73 13.41
CA ASP A 107 -13.03 -8.82 14.86
C ASP A 107 -12.78 -7.48 15.57
N ASP A 108 -11.80 -6.73 15.08
CA ASP A 108 -11.48 -5.38 15.56
C ASP A 108 -12.48 -4.33 15.05
N GLY A 109 -13.45 -4.71 14.21
CA GLY A 109 -14.54 -3.83 13.73
C GLY A 109 -14.17 -2.92 12.56
N ALA A 110 -13.09 -3.20 11.84
CA ALA A 110 -12.71 -2.45 10.65
C ALA A 110 -13.80 -2.54 9.58
N ARG A 111 -14.08 -1.43 8.88
CA ARG A 111 -15.07 -1.41 7.80
C ARG A 111 -14.45 -1.34 6.41
N HIS A 112 -13.36 -0.59 6.26
CA HIS A 112 -12.68 -0.41 4.97
C HIS A 112 -11.16 -0.35 5.14
N THR A 113 -10.47 -1.27 4.47
CA THR A 113 -9.02 -1.43 4.47
C THR A 113 -8.43 -1.14 3.11
N TYR A 114 -7.42 -0.27 3.08
CA TYR A 114 -6.57 -0.03 1.92
C TYR A 114 -5.35 -0.96 1.97
N VAL A 115 -5.17 -1.79 0.95
CA VAL A 115 -3.98 -2.63 0.77
C VAL A 115 -3.04 -2.01 -0.25
N ASP A 116 -1.82 -1.73 0.19
CA ASP A 116 -0.77 -1.10 -0.61
C ASP A 116 0.52 -1.95 -0.66
N GLY A 117 1.32 -1.72 -1.70
CA GLY A 117 2.59 -2.39 -1.95
C GLY A 117 2.43 -3.64 -2.80
N GLY A 118 3.20 -3.72 -3.89
CA GLY A 118 3.00 -4.75 -4.92
C GLY A 118 3.04 -6.18 -4.40
N VAL A 119 4.00 -6.52 -3.53
CA VAL A 119 4.07 -7.88 -2.93
C VAL A 119 2.85 -8.15 -2.03
N THR A 120 2.41 -7.17 -1.27
CA THR A 120 1.25 -7.31 -0.38
C THR A 120 -0.03 -7.47 -1.19
N ILE A 121 -0.24 -6.62 -2.20
CA ILE A 121 -1.36 -6.71 -3.14
C ILE A 121 -1.41 -8.09 -3.80
N GLN A 122 -0.27 -8.62 -4.28
CA GLN A 122 -0.21 -9.98 -4.83
C GLN A 122 -0.65 -11.05 -3.84
N ARG A 123 -0.26 -10.94 -2.57
CA ARG A 123 -0.63 -11.93 -1.55
C ARG A 123 -2.13 -11.90 -1.27
N PHE A 124 -2.74 -10.71 -1.23
CA PHE A 124 -4.20 -10.57 -1.07
C PHE A 124 -4.98 -11.04 -2.30
N LEU A 125 -4.50 -10.71 -3.51
CA LEU A 125 -5.10 -11.19 -4.76
C LEU A 125 -5.08 -12.73 -4.85
N ARG A 126 -3.94 -13.37 -4.54
CA ARG A 126 -3.82 -14.84 -4.53
C ARG A 126 -4.74 -15.50 -3.50
N ALA A 127 -5.05 -14.80 -2.41
CA ALA A 127 -5.97 -15.26 -1.38
C ALA A 127 -7.45 -14.97 -1.71
N GLY A 128 -7.74 -14.25 -2.81
CA GLY A 128 -9.11 -13.87 -3.18
C GLY A 128 -9.75 -12.85 -2.23
N LEU A 129 -8.93 -12.01 -1.59
CA LEU A 129 -9.37 -11.10 -0.51
C LEU A 129 -9.54 -9.63 -0.95
N ILE A 130 -9.40 -9.31 -2.24
CA ILE A 130 -9.60 -7.94 -2.73
C ILE A 130 -11.02 -7.79 -3.29
N ASP A 131 -11.78 -6.85 -2.73
CA ASP A 131 -13.15 -6.55 -3.18
C ASP A 131 -13.16 -5.55 -4.34
N GLU A 132 -12.26 -4.56 -4.31
CA GLU A 132 -12.22 -3.48 -5.29
C GLU A 132 -10.77 -3.06 -5.59
N MET A 133 -10.48 -2.73 -6.84
CA MET A 133 -9.18 -2.25 -7.25
C MET A 133 -9.31 -1.10 -8.25
N THR A 134 -8.80 0.06 -7.86
CA THR A 134 -8.66 1.23 -8.73
C THR A 134 -7.23 1.29 -9.22
N VAL A 135 -7.05 1.23 -10.55
CA VAL A 135 -5.73 1.24 -11.20
C VAL A 135 -5.60 2.45 -12.12
N SER A 136 -4.77 3.41 -11.72
CA SER A 136 -4.45 4.59 -12.54
C SER A 136 -3.26 4.27 -13.42
N ARG A 137 -3.49 4.13 -14.73
CA ARG A 137 -2.45 3.74 -15.67
C ARG A 137 -1.82 4.95 -16.35
N MET A 138 -0.58 5.25 -15.98
CA MET A 138 0.16 6.40 -16.50
C MET A 138 0.72 6.10 -17.90
N PRO A 139 0.71 7.07 -18.83
CA PRO A 139 1.14 6.88 -20.22
C PRO A 139 2.68 6.91 -20.36
N VAL A 140 3.38 6.11 -19.54
CA VAL A 140 4.84 5.97 -19.50
C VAL A 140 5.22 4.51 -19.51
N LEU A 141 6.31 4.16 -20.21
CA LEU A 141 6.92 2.83 -20.17
C LEU A 141 8.17 2.90 -19.30
N LEU A 142 8.27 2.06 -18.28
CA LEU A 142 9.44 2.01 -17.41
C LEU A 142 10.49 0.98 -17.89
N GLY A 143 10.07 -0.07 -18.57
CA GLY A 143 10.94 -1.15 -19.04
C GLY A 143 11.27 -2.16 -17.93
N ALA A 144 11.55 -3.41 -18.33
CA ALA A 144 11.74 -4.54 -17.43
C ALA A 144 13.06 -4.57 -16.66
N ASP A 145 14.03 -3.76 -17.08
CA ASP A 145 15.38 -3.80 -16.52
C ASP A 145 15.50 -3.00 -15.22
N ILE A 146 14.46 -2.25 -14.83
CA ILE A 146 14.53 -1.23 -13.77
C ILE A 146 13.23 -1.04 -12.96
N ALA A 147 12.35 -2.04 -12.79
CA ALA A 147 11.07 -1.75 -12.12
C ALA A 147 10.34 -2.93 -11.41
N VAL A 148 9.57 -2.59 -10.36
CA VAL A 148 8.79 -3.53 -9.52
C VAL A 148 7.39 -3.72 -10.11
N ARG A 149 6.96 -4.98 -10.31
CA ARG A 149 5.64 -5.33 -10.85
C ARG A 149 4.66 -5.71 -9.75
N VAL A 150 3.38 -5.39 -9.96
CA VAL A 150 2.28 -5.92 -9.13
C VAL A 150 1.82 -7.29 -9.61
N GLY A 151 2.23 -7.77 -10.79
CA GLY A 151 1.81 -9.10 -11.27
C GLY A 151 0.29 -9.20 -11.38
N LEU A 152 -0.33 -8.11 -11.85
CA LEU A 152 -1.73 -8.07 -12.29
C LEU A 152 -1.94 -8.94 -13.53
#